data_AF-A0A8X6M7I8-F1
#
_entry.id   AF-A0A8X6M7I8-F1
#
_cell.length_a   1.000
_cell.length_b   1.000
_cell.length_c   1.000
_cell.angle_alpha   90.00
_cell.angle_beta   90.00
_cell.angle_gamma   90.00
#
_symmetry.space_group_name_H-M   'P 1'
#
loop_
_entity.id
_entity.type
_entity.pdbx_description
1 polymer ?
#
loop_
_entity_poly.entity_id
_entity_poly.type
_entity_poly.pdbx_seq_one_letter_code
_entity_poly.pdbx_strand_id
1 'polypeptide(L)'
;MTDTRDSQVPLTDSVKKHNWKHKCIDLLKQVEKNSSTKEFKGKIDILHKEEEALEKKLKVIEQEIKDVTKQLKEKSTENEDEPISSNILKLYELITKLTFAIKKPPTDLQGYVAGNSLETFHFDTTKQTKQFIIDHLWQLIYSQLELEKE
;
A
#
# COMPACT_ATOMS: atom_id res chain seq x y z
N MET A 1 -34.44 85.38 -64.49
CA MET A 1 -35.56 84.43 -64.30
C MET A 1 -35.39 83.38 -65.39
N THR A 2 -34.47 82.43 -65.17
CA THR A 2 -34.71 81.06 -64.66
C THR A 2 -35.45 80.21 -65.68
N ASP A 3 -35.04 79.01 -66.01
CA ASP A 3 -33.77 78.29 -65.96
C ASP A 3 -34.03 77.02 -66.79
N THR A 4 -32.95 76.49 -67.32
CA THR A 4 -32.80 75.28 -68.13
C THR A 4 -33.48 74.06 -67.46
N ARG A 5 -34.14 73.20 -68.24
CA ARG A 5 -34.38 71.81 -67.81
C ARG A 5 -34.15 70.84 -68.95
N ASP A 6 -32.89 70.42 -69.00
CA ASP A 6 -32.36 69.33 -69.77
C ASP A 6 -32.97 67.98 -69.39
N SER A 7 -33.02 67.14 -70.43
CA SER A 7 -33.19 65.70 -70.46
C SER A 7 -32.75 64.96 -69.20
N GLN A 8 -33.65 64.16 -68.64
CA GLN A 8 -33.33 63.20 -67.59
C GLN A 8 -33.30 61.78 -68.19
N VAL A 9 -32.09 61.33 -68.52
CA VAL A 9 -31.74 59.93 -68.78
C VAL A 9 -31.83 59.15 -67.47
N PRO A 10 -32.34 57.91 -67.45
CA PRO A 10 -32.35 57.09 -66.24
C PRO A 10 -30.96 56.49 -65.99
N LEU A 11 -30.27 56.97 -64.95
CA LEU A 11 -29.07 56.34 -64.40
C LEU A 11 -29.49 55.20 -63.46
N THR A 12 -29.58 53.99 -63.99
CA THR A 12 -29.59 52.77 -63.20
C THR A 12 -28.16 52.38 -62.85
N ASP A 13 -27.66 52.72 -61.66
CA ASP A 13 -26.47 52.05 -61.11
C ASP A 13 -26.26 52.39 -59.62
N SER A 14 -26.88 51.63 -58.71
CA SER A 14 -26.50 51.69 -57.28
C SER A 14 -26.90 50.46 -56.44
N VAL A 15 -27.39 49.37 -57.02
CA VAL A 15 -27.94 48.24 -56.22
C VAL A 15 -26.88 47.17 -55.87
N LYS A 16 -25.61 47.33 -56.28
CA LYS A 16 -24.55 46.31 -56.08
C LYS A 16 -23.49 46.65 -55.02
N LYS A 17 -23.78 47.47 -54.01
CA LYS A 17 -22.88 47.67 -52.86
C LYS A 17 -23.56 47.15 -51.60
N HIS A 18 -23.22 45.93 -51.15
CA HIS A 18 -23.17 45.47 -49.75
C HIS A 18 -23.35 43.95 -49.52
N ASN A 19 -23.50 43.13 -50.56
CA ASN A 19 -23.74 41.68 -50.37
C ASN A 19 -22.52 40.94 -49.76
N TRP A 20 -21.30 41.28 -50.19
CA TRP A 20 -20.09 40.59 -49.70
C TRP A 20 -19.78 40.86 -48.22
N LYS A 21 -20.06 42.08 -47.72
CA LYS A 21 -19.84 42.42 -46.31
C LYS A 21 -20.75 41.62 -45.38
N HIS A 22 -22.03 41.49 -45.74
CA HIS A 22 -22.98 40.67 -44.97
C HIS A 22 -22.58 39.20 -44.99
N LYS A 23 -22.14 38.70 -46.16
CA LYS A 23 -21.64 37.34 -46.29
C LYS A 23 -20.39 37.08 -45.42
N CYS A 24 -19.48 38.05 -45.32
CA CYS A 24 -18.33 37.96 -44.41
C CYS A 24 -18.74 37.98 -42.94
N ILE A 25 -19.70 38.82 -42.56
CA ILE A 25 -20.23 38.89 -41.18
C ILE A 25 -20.91 37.57 -40.79
N ASP A 26 -21.70 36.99 -41.69
CA ASP A 26 -22.38 35.71 -41.43
C ASP A 26 -21.39 34.55 -41.34
N LEU A 27 -20.36 34.51 -42.19
CA LEU A 27 -19.29 33.52 -42.10
C LEU A 27 -18.49 33.65 -40.79
N LEU A 28 -18.20 34.87 -40.33
CA LEU A 28 -17.56 35.11 -39.03
C LEU A 28 -18.42 34.59 -37.87
N LYS A 29 -19.73 34.90 -37.88
CA LYS A 29 -20.67 34.36 -36.89
C LYS A 29 -20.77 32.84 -36.95
N GLN A 30 -20.70 32.24 -38.13
CA GLN A 30 -20.73 30.78 -38.29
C GLN A 30 -19.46 30.13 -37.74
N VAL A 31 -18.29 30.74 -37.97
CA VAL A 31 -17.01 30.27 -37.42
C VAL A 31 -16.97 30.42 -35.89
N GLU A 32 -17.45 31.53 -35.33
CA GLU A 32 -17.56 31.69 -33.87
C GLU A 32 -18.57 30.73 -33.22
N LYS A 33 -19.64 30.37 -33.93
CA LYS A 33 -20.65 29.44 -33.43
C LYS A 33 -20.18 27.98 -33.55
N ASN A 34 -19.33 27.69 -34.52
CA ASN A 34 -18.75 26.37 -34.79
C ASN A 34 -17.36 26.19 -34.15
N SER A 35 -16.76 27.22 -33.55
CA SER A 35 -15.43 27.18 -32.92
C SER A 35 -15.49 26.46 -31.57
N SER A 36 -15.85 25.18 -31.60
CA SER A 36 -15.35 24.09 -30.75
C SER A 36 -15.50 24.23 -29.22
N THR A 37 -15.94 25.36 -28.70
CA THR A 37 -15.91 25.72 -27.27
C THR A 37 -16.95 24.95 -26.48
N LYS A 38 -18.08 24.56 -27.10
CA LYS A 38 -19.08 23.69 -26.46
C LYS A 38 -18.63 22.23 -26.38
N GLU A 39 -17.99 21.70 -27.41
CA GLU A 39 -17.48 20.32 -27.43
C GLU A 39 -16.25 20.16 -26.53
N PHE A 40 -15.34 21.14 -26.51
CA PHE A 40 -14.21 21.17 -25.59
C PHE A 40 -14.66 21.30 -24.13
N LYS A 41 -15.68 22.13 -23.85
CA LYS A 41 -16.22 22.27 -22.48
C LYS A 41 -16.92 20.99 -22.00
N GLY A 42 -17.66 20.31 -22.87
CA GLY A 42 -18.23 19.00 -22.56
C GLY A 42 -17.17 17.92 -22.30
N LYS A 43 -16.06 17.91 -23.06
CA LYS A 43 -14.92 17.01 -22.79
C LYS A 43 -14.22 17.32 -21.47
N ILE A 44 -14.05 18.59 -21.12
CA ILE A 44 -13.46 19.01 -19.84
C ILE A 44 -14.34 18.57 -18.67
N ASP A 45 -15.66 18.74 -18.76
CA ASP A 45 -16.59 18.30 -17.70
C ASP A 45 -16.59 16.77 -17.52
N ILE A 46 -16.41 16.01 -18.60
CA ILE A 46 -16.28 14.54 -18.54
C ILE A 46 -14.98 14.14 -17.85
N LEU A 47 -13.85 14.74 -18.25
CA LEU A 47 -12.54 14.46 -17.66
C LEU A 47 -12.52 14.83 -16.17
N HIS A 48 -13.13 15.95 -15.78
CA HIS A 48 -13.22 16.35 -14.38
C HIS A 48 -14.06 15.39 -13.53
N LYS A 49 -15.15 14.84 -14.09
CA LYS A 49 -15.94 13.80 -13.41
C LYS A 49 -15.18 12.50 -13.26
N GLU A 50 -14.38 12.14 -14.26
CA GLU A 50 -13.55 10.94 -14.23
C GLU A 50 -12.40 11.08 -13.23
N GLU A 51 -11.77 12.26 -13.15
CA GLU A 51 -10.78 12.61 -12.14
C GLU A 51 -11.36 12.51 -10.73
N GLU A 52 -12.53 13.10 -10.48
CA GLU A 52 -13.19 13.03 -9.17
C GLU A 52 -13.59 11.59 -8.78
N ALA A 53 -13.99 10.78 -9.76
CA ALA A 53 -14.30 9.37 -9.56
C ALA A 53 -13.04 8.54 -9.24
N LEU A 54 -11.92 8.83 -9.90
CA LEU A 54 -10.63 8.18 -9.63
C LEU A 54 -10.07 8.60 -8.27
N GLU A 55 -10.20 9.87 -7.89
CA GLU A 55 -9.75 10.36 -6.59
C GLU A 55 -10.54 9.70 -5.44
N LYS A 56 -11.85 9.51 -5.61
CA LYS A 56 -12.67 8.74 -4.66
C LYS A 56 -12.22 7.29 -4.55
N LYS A 57 -11.93 6.63 -5.68
CA LYS A 57 -11.40 5.25 -5.67
C LYS A 57 -10.05 5.16 -5.00
N LEU A 58 -9.15 6.12 -5.24
CA LEU A 58 -7.85 6.18 -4.58
C LEU A 58 -7.99 6.31 -3.06
N LYS A 59 -8.88 7.19 -2.57
CA LYS A 59 -9.14 7.31 -1.12
C LYS A 59 -9.66 6.02 -0.50
N VAL A 60 -10.50 5.27 -1.21
CA VAL A 60 -10.98 3.95 -0.74
C VAL A 60 -9.83 2.95 -0.66
N ILE A 61 -9.00 2.86 -1.71
CA ILE A 61 -7.85 1.95 -1.74
C ILE A 61 -6.82 2.31 -0.65
N GLU A 62 -6.55 3.60 -0.44
CA GLU A 62 -5.66 4.07 0.64
C GLU A 62 -6.19 3.67 2.03
N GLN A 63 -7.51 3.73 2.22
CA GLN A 63 -8.13 3.32 3.47
C GLN A 63 -8.04 1.79 3.67
N GLU A 64 -8.32 1.01 2.63
CA GLU A 64 -8.16 -0.45 2.66
C GLU A 64 -6.71 -0.86 2.98
N ILE A 65 -5.72 -0.20 2.36
CA ILE A 65 -4.30 -0.45 2.65
C ILE A 65 -3.98 -0.16 4.12
N LYS A 66 -4.49 0.95 4.68
CA LYS A 66 -4.28 1.28 6.10
C LYS A 66 -4.89 0.23 7.02
N ASP A 67 -6.12 -0.22 6.72
CA ASP A 67 -6.82 -1.20 7.54
C ASP A 67 -6.12 -2.57 7.48
N VAL A 68 -5.71 -3.02 6.29
CA VAL A 68 -4.93 -4.26 6.11
C VAL A 68 -3.57 -4.16 6.82
N THR A 69 -2.89 -3.02 6.72
CA THR A 69 -1.60 -2.80 7.41
C THR A 69 -1.78 -2.83 8.93
N LYS A 70 -2.89 -2.29 9.45
CA LYS A 70 -3.22 -2.33 10.88
C LYS A 70 -3.46 -3.77 11.34
N GLN A 71 -4.28 -4.53 10.61
CA GLN A 71 -4.53 -5.94 10.91
C GLN A 71 -3.26 -6.79 10.86
N LEU A 72 -2.37 -6.53 9.90
CA LEU A 72 -1.08 -7.22 9.81
C LEU A 72 -0.19 -6.92 11.02
N LYS A 73 -0.14 -5.65 11.47
CA LYS A 73 0.62 -5.28 12.67
C LYS A 73 0.05 -5.94 13.93
N GLU A 74 -1.27 -5.90 14.11
CA GLU A 74 -1.96 -6.51 15.25
C GLU A 74 -1.69 -8.02 15.30
N LYS A 75 -1.78 -8.71 14.17
CA LYS A 75 -1.51 -10.15 14.06
C LYS A 75 -0.03 -10.52 14.25
N SER A 76 0.90 -9.65 13.83
CA SER A 76 2.32 -9.86 14.08
C SER A 76 2.67 -9.68 15.57
N THR A 77 2.05 -8.73 16.26
CA THR A 77 2.22 -8.56 17.72
C THR A 77 1.58 -9.68 18.54
N GLU A 78 0.49 -10.30 18.07
CA GLU A 78 -0.12 -11.45 18.77
C GLU A 78 0.77 -12.70 18.82
N ASN A 79 1.71 -12.86 17.86
CA ASN A 79 2.56 -14.05 17.80
C ASN A 79 3.85 -13.97 18.64
N GLU A 80 4.24 -12.79 19.13
CA GLU A 80 5.45 -12.65 19.95
C GLU A 80 5.20 -12.90 21.45
N ASP A 81 3.96 -12.72 21.92
CA ASP A 81 3.55 -12.90 23.32
C ASP A 81 2.63 -14.11 23.55
N GLU A 82 2.39 -14.94 22.53
CA GLU A 82 1.54 -16.11 22.68
C GLU A 82 2.23 -17.12 23.62
N PRO A 83 1.63 -17.47 24.77
CA PRO A 83 2.26 -18.40 25.69
C PRO A 83 2.44 -19.73 24.96
N ILE A 84 3.69 -20.20 24.90
CA ILE A 84 4.03 -21.52 24.32
C ILE A 84 3.03 -22.52 24.88
N SER A 85 2.26 -23.15 23.98
CA SER A 85 1.19 -24.04 24.41
C SER A 85 1.76 -25.07 25.41
N SER A 86 1.06 -25.29 26.52
CA SER A 86 1.53 -26.19 27.59
C SER A 86 1.93 -27.57 27.05
N ASN A 87 1.30 -28.02 25.96
CA ASN A 87 1.61 -29.26 25.28
C ASN A 87 2.98 -29.24 24.60
N ILE A 88 3.37 -28.15 23.94
CA ILE A 88 4.69 -28.00 23.32
C ILE A 88 5.77 -27.97 24.40
N LEU A 89 5.54 -27.23 25.49
CA LEU A 89 6.51 -27.15 26.59
C LEU A 89 6.71 -28.52 27.26
N LYS A 90 5.63 -29.27 27.48
CA LYS A 90 5.68 -30.68 27.94
C LYS A 90 6.41 -31.58 26.95
N LEU A 91 6.22 -31.40 25.64
CA LEU A 91 6.92 -32.17 24.62
C LEU A 91 8.43 -31.94 24.69
N TYR A 92 8.86 -30.67 24.83
CA TYR A 92 10.27 -30.33 25.00
C TYR A 92 10.86 -30.98 26.25
N GLU A 93 10.15 -30.90 27.39
CA GLU A 93 10.57 -31.53 28.63
C GLU A 93 10.65 -33.07 28.49
N LEU A 94 9.68 -33.71 27.83
CA LEU A 94 9.69 -35.17 27.63
C LEU A 94 10.85 -35.63 26.74
N ILE A 95 11.15 -34.91 25.67
CA ILE A 95 12.20 -35.29 24.71
C ILE A 95 13.58 -35.05 25.30
N THR A 96 13.79 -33.87 25.88
CA THR A 96 15.13 -33.43 26.30
C THR A 96 15.43 -33.74 27.75
N LYS A 97 14.38 -33.93 28.57
CA LYS A 97 14.45 -34.03 30.03
C LYS A 97 15.17 -32.84 30.68
N LEU A 98 15.27 -31.72 29.95
CA LEU A 98 15.87 -30.47 30.43
C LEU A 98 14.88 -29.74 31.32
N THR A 99 15.37 -29.31 32.47
CA THR A 99 14.67 -28.39 33.36
C THR A 99 15.52 -27.16 33.60
N PHE A 100 14.98 -25.98 33.29
CA PHE A 100 15.64 -24.70 33.50
C PHE A 100 15.24 -24.08 34.85
N ALA A 101 16.17 -23.37 35.47
CA ALA A 101 15.87 -22.62 36.68
C ALA A 101 15.03 -21.37 36.36
N ILE A 102 13.76 -21.37 36.79
CA ILE A 102 12.77 -20.34 36.45
C ILE A 102 13.10 -18.96 37.06
N LYS A 103 13.86 -18.90 38.16
CA LYS A 103 14.11 -17.66 38.92
C LYS A 103 15.41 -16.92 38.51
N LYS A 104 15.97 -17.21 37.33
CA LYS A 104 17.23 -16.60 36.87
C LYS A 104 17.04 -15.68 35.68
N PRO A 105 17.91 -14.67 35.51
CA PRO A 105 17.87 -13.78 34.36
C PRO A 105 18.21 -14.55 33.07
N PRO A 106 17.73 -14.10 31.90
CA PRO A 106 17.98 -14.77 30.61
C PRO A 106 19.46 -14.91 30.23
N THR A 107 20.33 -14.11 30.86
CA THR A 107 21.79 -14.15 30.67
C THR A 107 22.48 -15.29 31.42
N ASP A 108 21.83 -15.83 32.45
CA ASP A 108 22.32 -16.89 33.33
C ASP A 108 21.48 -18.15 33.10
N LEU A 109 21.91 -18.96 32.13
CA LEU A 109 21.20 -20.15 31.70
C LEU A 109 21.68 -21.35 32.50
N GLN A 110 20.93 -21.71 33.54
CA GLN A 110 21.24 -22.82 34.43
C GLN A 110 20.07 -23.79 34.57
N GLY A 111 20.38 -25.06 34.80
CA GLY A 111 19.40 -26.11 34.90
C GLY A 111 20.01 -27.48 35.09
N TYR A 112 19.20 -28.50 34.84
CA TYR A 112 19.63 -29.89 34.87
C TYR A 112 18.94 -30.72 33.78
N VAL A 113 19.56 -31.85 33.45
CA VAL A 113 18.97 -32.93 32.64
C VAL A 113 18.62 -34.06 33.60
N ALA A 114 17.35 -34.48 33.60
CA ALA A 114 16.88 -35.60 34.42
C ALA A 114 16.84 -36.89 33.61
N GLY A 115 17.86 -37.75 33.75
CA GLY A 115 17.87 -39.09 33.16
C GLY A 115 18.22 -40.15 34.21
N ASN A 116 19.12 -41.05 33.87
CA ASN A 116 19.66 -42.05 34.78
C ASN A 116 20.57 -41.43 35.86
N SER A 117 21.27 -40.35 35.52
CA SER A 117 21.98 -39.49 36.46
C SER A 117 21.49 -38.04 36.32
N LEU A 118 21.51 -37.29 37.42
CA LEU A 118 21.14 -35.89 37.39
C LEU A 118 22.38 -35.06 37.06
N GLU A 119 22.42 -34.51 35.85
CA GLU A 119 23.52 -33.66 35.39
C GLU A 119 23.08 -32.20 35.32
N THR A 120 23.87 -31.32 35.91
CA THR A 120 23.59 -29.88 35.96
C THR A 120 24.41 -29.13 34.92
N PHE A 121 23.84 -28.07 34.35
CA PHE A 121 24.54 -27.16 33.45
C PHE A 121 24.38 -25.72 33.91
N HIS A 122 25.36 -24.89 33.55
CA HIS A 122 25.36 -23.46 33.82
C HIS A 122 26.17 -22.76 32.74
N PHE A 123 25.51 -21.85 32.02
CA PHE A 123 26.06 -21.10 30.92
C PHE A 123 25.79 -19.61 31.09
N ASP A 124 26.78 -18.81 30.73
CA ASP A 124 26.66 -17.36 30.65
C ASP A 124 26.52 -16.98 29.17
N THR A 125 25.32 -16.55 28.77
CA THR A 125 25.02 -16.25 27.37
C THR A 125 25.73 -15.00 26.87
N THR A 126 26.37 -14.22 27.76
CA THR A 126 27.20 -13.07 27.37
C THR A 126 28.63 -13.48 27.02
N LYS A 127 29.09 -14.62 27.53
CA LYS A 127 30.46 -15.12 27.34
C LYS A 127 30.54 -16.24 26.30
N GLN A 128 29.46 -16.99 26.11
CA GLN A 128 29.43 -18.17 25.26
C GLN A 128 28.55 -17.96 24.04
N THR A 129 28.95 -18.55 22.92
CA THR A 129 28.16 -18.49 21.69
C THR A 129 26.93 -19.39 21.81
N LYS A 130 25.84 -19.01 21.13
CA LYS A 130 24.60 -19.81 21.10
C LYS A 130 24.87 -21.24 20.61
N GLN A 131 25.72 -21.39 19.59
CA GLN A 131 26.06 -22.69 19.04
C GLN A 131 26.74 -23.59 20.07
N PHE A 132 27.72 -23.07 20.81
CA PHE A 132 28.40 -23.82 21.87
C PHE A 132 27.42 -24.33 22.94
N ILE A 133 26.50 -23.46 23.39
CA ILE A 133 25.49 -23.83 24.39
C ILE A 133 24.58 -24.94 23.85
N ILE A 134 24.11 -24.82 22.61
CA ILE A 134 23.24 -25.81 21.97
C ILE A 134 23.96 -27.16 21.84
N ASP A 135 25.18 -27.16 21.31
CA ASP A 135 25.95 -28.38 21.10
C ASP A 135 26.21 -29.10 22.44
N HIS A 136 26.54 -28.36 23.50
CA HIS A 136 26.78 -28.94 24.81
C HIS A 136 25.51 -29.49 25.45
N LEU A 137 24.38 -28.78 25.35
CA LEU A 137 23.10 -29.27 25.85
C LEU A 137 22.69 -30.57 25.15
N TRP A 138 22.87 -30.67 23.83
CA TRP A 138 22.61 -31.90 23.10
C TRP A 138 23.52 -33.05 23.52
N GLN A 139 24.81 -32.78 23.77
CA GLN A 139 25.72 -33.79 24.30
C GLN A 139 25.22 -34.37 25.63
N LEU A 140 24.81 -33.51 26.57
CA LEU A 140 24.25 -33.95 27.86
C LEU A 140 22.99 -34.82 27.67
N ILE A 141 22.09 -34.41 26.77
CA ILE A 141 20.87 -35.17 26.45
C ILE A 141 21.23 -36.55 25.88
N TYR A 142 22.15 -36.62 24.92
CA TYR A 142 22.55 -37.89 24.29
C TYR A 142 23.19 -38.84 25.29
N SER A 143 24.08 -38.35 26.16
CA SER A 143 24.70 -39.17 27.19
C SER A 143 23.67 -39.81 28.13
N GLN A 144 22.60 -39.08 28.47
CA GLN A 144 21.51 -39.62 29.29
C GLN A 144 20.64 -40.64 28.56
N LEU A 145 20.39 -40.44 27.25
CA LEU A 145 19.59 -41.36 26.44
C LEU A 145 20.31 -42.67 26.09
N GLU A 146 21.64 -42.65 25.96
CA GLU A 146 22.43 -43.86 25.71
C GLU A 146 22.46 -44.79 26.93
N LEU A 147 22.53 -44.22 28.13
CA LEU A 147 22.52 -44.97 29.38
C LEU A 147 21.17 -45.67 29.66
N GLU A 148 20.06 -45.21 29.08
CA GLU A 148 18.73 -45.83 29.26
C GLU A 148 18.52 -47.10 28.42
N LYS A 149 19.44 -47.42 27.51
CA LYS A 149 19.35 -48.59 26.63
C LYS A 149 20.10 -49.82 27.14
N GLU A 150 20.89 -49.67 28.20
CA GLU A 150 21.57 -50.77 28.92
C GLU A 150 20.70 -51.30 30.07
#